data_AF-T0ZS49-F1
#
_entry.id   AF-T0ZS49-F1
#
_cell.length_a   1.000
_cell.length_b   1.000
_cell.length_c   1.000
_cell.angle_alpha   90.00
_cell.angle_beta   90.00
_cell.angle_gamma   90.00
#
_symmetry.space_group_name_H-M   'P 1'
#
loop_
_entity.id
_entity.type
_entity.pdbx_description
1 polymer ?
#
loop_
_entity_poly.entity_id
_entity_poly.type
_entity_poly.pdbx_seq_one_letter_code
_entity_poly.pdbx_strand_id
1 'polypeptide(L)'
;MSNSNTGKTVRFTLDPANPPKMSEETKARLLAMKDEDIDLSDIPESPVDAEWTRPGIPFSTENKQQVTLRLDADVLEYFRHTGKRYQSRINHVLRTYMQAHEVER
;
A
#
# COMPACT_ATOMS: atom_id res chain seq x y z
N MET A 1 3.10 20.13 37.68
CA MET A 1 4.48 19.81 37.29
C MET A 1 4.43 19.18 35.91
N SER A 2 4.89 19.90 34.90
CA SER A 2 4.82 19.51 33.48
C SER A 2 6.06 18.72 33.08
N ASN A 3 5.93 17.43 32.73
CA ASN A 3 7.04 16.68 32.16
C ASN A 3 7.10 16.86 30.64
N SER A 4 8.02 17.71 30.22
CA SER A 4 8.51 17.85 28.85
C SER A 4 9.35 16.62 28.45
N ASN A 5 8.84 15.76 27.56
CA ASN A 5 9.66 14.73 26.93
C ASN A 5 9.42 14.59 25.40
N THR A 6 9.04 15.67 24.72
CA THR A 6 8.77 15.68 23.26
C THR A 6 10.05 15.82 22.41
N GLY A 7 11.21 15.36 22.89
CA GLY A 7 12.51 15.59 22.20
C GLY A 7 13.38 14.36 21.95
N LYS A 8 12.98 13.16 22.40
CA LYS A 8 13.83 11.96 22.28
C LYS A 8 13.30 11.04 21.19
N THR A 9 13.81 11.15 19.97
CA THR A 9 13.61 10.11 18.95
C THR A 9 14.24 8.81 19.45
N VAL A 10 13.40 7.89 19.93
CA VAL A 10 13.84 6.54 20.30
C VAL A 10 14.04 5.77 19.01
N ARG A 11 15.30 5.49 18.65
CA ARG A 11 15.61 4.58 17.54
C ARG A 11 15.41 3.15 18.04
N PHE A 12 14.40 2.49 17.52
CA PHE A 12 14.14 1.08 17.77
C PHE A 12 14.43 0.28 16.50
N THR A 13 15.38 -0.65 16.59
CA THR A 13 15.72 -1.57 15.49
C THR A 13 15.19 -2.95 15.87
N LEU A 14 14.19 -3.44 15.14
CA LEU A 14 13.61 -4.77 15.35
C LEU A 14 14.48 -5.82 14.64
N ASP A 15 14.97 -6.83 15.37
CA ASP A 15 15.60 -8.03 14.80
C ASP A 15 14.52 -9.09 14.50
N PRO A 16 14.25 -9.43 13.23
CA PRO A 16 13.21 -10.40 12.87
C PRO A 16 13.56 -11.84 13.29
N ALA A 17 14.85 -12.17 13.45
CA ALA A 17 15.28 -13.52 13.81
C ALA A 17 15.15 -13.78 15.33
N ASN A 18 15.15 -12.71 16.13
CA ASN A 18 15.00 -12.78 17.57
C ASN A 18 14.12 -11.62 18.08
N PRO A 19 12.79 -11.71 17.88
CA PRO A 19 11.90 -10.66 18.32
C PRO A 19 11.88 -10.56 19.86
N PRO A 20 11.73 -9.36 20.42
CA PRO A 20 11.60 -9.19 21.86
C PRO A 20 10.39 -10.01 22.36
N LYS A 21 10.63 -10.85 23.36
CA LYS A 21 9.56 -11.64 23.98
C LYS A 21 8.81 -10.75 24.96
N MET A 22 7.48 -10.74 24.83
CA MET A 22 6.61 -10.11 25.80
C MET A 22 6.82 -10.75 27.19
N SER A 23 6.98 -9.93 28.23
CA SER A 23 7.03 -10.43 29.60
C SER A 23 5.67 -11.02 30.01
N GLU A 24 5.68 -12.04 30.87
CA GLU A 24 4.45 -12.69 31.35
C GLU A 24 3.53 -11.70 32.08
N GLU A 25 4.10 -10.77 32.83
CA GLU A 25 3.35 -9.68 33.48
C GLU A 25 2.60 -8.80 32.48
N THR A 26 3.25 -8.46 31.37
CA THR A 26 2.62 -7.62 30.34
C THR A 26 1.49 -8.38 29.64
N LYS A 27 1.67 -9.68 29.37
CA LYS A 27 0.61 -10.53 28.81
C LYS A 27 -0.58 -10.62 29.74
N ALA A 28 -0.36 -10.87 31.03
CA ALA A 28 -1.43 -10.93 32.03
C ALA A 28 -2.18 -9.60 32.12
N ARG A 29 -1.48 -8.47 32.07
CA ARG A 29 -2.11 -7.14 32.03
C ARG A 29 -2.99 -6.94 30.80
N LEU A 30 -2.50 -7.31 29.62
CA LEU A 30 -3.27 -7.18 28.36
C LEU A 30 -4.48 -8.11 28.32
N LEU A 31 -4.36 -9.33 28.86
CA LEU A 31 -5.48 -10.28 28.94
C LEU A 31 -6.58 -9.85 29.92
N ALA A 32 -6.22 -9.09 30.96
CA ALA A 32 -7.17 -8.58 31.95
C ALA A 32 -7.81 -7.24 31.54
N MET A 33 -7.28 -6.58 30.51
CA MET A 33 -7.78 -5.30 30.01
C MET A 33 -9.11 -5.52 29.28
N LYS A 34 -10.10 -4.66 29.57
CA LYS A 34 -11.38 -4.68 28.85
C LYS A 34 -11.30 -3.82 27.60
N ASP A 35 -12.16 -4.10 26.63
CA ASP A 35 -12.25 -3.34 25.38
C ASP A 35 -12.55 -1.86 25.62
N GLU A 36 -13.37 -1.55 26.63
CA GLU A 36 -13.73 -0.19 27.06
C GLU A 36 -12.54 0.65 27.54
N ASP A 37 -11.46 0.00 28.00
CA ASP A 37 -10.26 0.65 28.51
C ASP A 37 -9.24 0.95 27.38
N ILE A 38 -9.50 0.50 26.14
CA ILE A 38 -8.60 0.70 25.00
C ILE A 38 -8.72 2.14 24.50
N ASP A 39 -7.61 2.88 24.56
CA ASP A 39 -7.52 4.22 23.99
C ASP A 39 -7.47 4.15 22.46
N LEU A 40 -8.50 4.70 21.81
CA LEU A 40 -8.64 4.80 20.35
C LEU A 40 -8.56 6.26 19.87
N SER A 41 -8.11 7.19 20.72
CA SER A 41 -8.11 8.62 20.39
C SER A 41 -7.23 9.02 19.20
N ASP A 42 -6.27 8.18 18.82
CA ASP A 42 -5.35 8.39 17.70
C ASP A 42 -5.80 7.72 16.39
N ILE A 43 -6.84 6.89 16.41
CA ILE A 43 -7.29 6.10 15.24
C ILE A 43 -8.78 6.38 14.97
N PRO A 44 -9.14 6.90 13.79
CA PRO A 44 -10.55 7.12 13.44
C PRO A 44 -11.31 5.79 13.27
N GLU A 45 -12.61 5.81 13.53
CA GLU A 45 -13.49 4.66 13.28
C GLU A 45 -13.46 4.24 11.81
N SER A 46 -13.44 2.92 11.58
CA SER A 46 -13.51 2.37 10.22
C SER A 46 -14.93 2.55 9.66
N PRO A 47 -15.09 3.06 8.42
CA PRO A 47 -16.42 3.23 7.84
C PRO A 47 -17.07 1.86 7.55
N VAL A 48 -18.42 1.83 7.53
CA VAL A 48 -19.22 0.59 7.41
C VAL A 48 -18.95 -0.14 6.09
N ASP A 49 -18.56 0.60 5.05
CA ASP A 49 -18.21 0.12 3.71
C ASP A 49 -16.70 -0.08 3.51
N ALA A 50 -15.90 -0.08 4.57
CA ALA A 50 -14.46 -0.29 4.47
C ALA A 50 -14.14 -1.69 3.95
N GLU A 51 -13.66 -1.79 2.71
CA GLU A 51 -13.06 -3.01 2.19
C GLU A 51 -11.60 -3.12 2.64
N TRP A 52 -11.27 -4.22 3.34
CA TRP A 52 -9.89 -4.49 3.71
C TRP A 52 -9.07 -4.86 2.47
N THR A 53 -8.25 -3.93 2.00
CA THR A 53 -7.27 -4.16 0.94
C THR A 53 -5.88 -4.22 1.54
N ARG A 54 -5.09 -5.24 1.18
CA ARG A 54 -3.66 -5.25 1.52
C ARG A 54 -2.97 -4.05 0.85
N PRO A 55 -2.34 -3.15 1.62
CA PRO A 55 -1.54 -2.09 1.05
C PRO A 55 -0.42 -2.72 0.20
N GLY A 56 -0.42 -2.41 -1.10
CA GLY A 56 0.68 -2.81 -1.98
C GLY A 56 0.62 -4.23 -2.54
N ILE A 57 -0.57 -4.84 -2.75
CA ILE A 57 -0.65 -5.94 -3.73
C ILE A 57 -0.15 -5.36 -5.06
N PRO A 58 1.02 -5.79 -5.57
CA PRO A 58 1.41 -5.40 -6.91
C PRO A 58 0.40 -6.09 -7.83
N PHE A 59 -0.35 -5.30 -8.61
CA PHE A 59 -1.15 -5.82 -9.72
C PHE A 59 -0.39 -6.97 -10.38
N SER A 60 -0.94 -8.19 -10.32
CA SER A 60 -0.19 -9.40 -10.63
C SER A 60 0.65 -9.22 -11.89
N THR A 61 1.96 -9.41 -11.74
CA THR A 61 2.92 -9.44 -12.83
C THR A 61 2.58 -10.52 -13.86
N GLU A 62 1.74 -11.51 -13.50
CA GLU A 62 1.31 -12.61 -14.38
C GLU A 62 0.39 -12.15 -15.52
N ASN A 63 -0.18 -10.94 -15.45
CA ASN A 63 -1.09 -10.45 -16.48
C ASN A 63 -0.40 -9.77 -17.69
N LYS A 64 0.92 -9.54 -17.63
CA LYS A 64 1.62 -8.85 -18.72
C LYS A 64 2.34 -9.86 -19.60
N GLN A 65 1.81 -10.08 -20.80
CA GLN A 65 2.46 -10.89 -21.82
C GLN A 65 3.41 -10.04 -22.67
N GLN A 66 4.64 -10.51 -22.85
CA GLN A 66 5.58 -9.88 -23.79
C GLN A 66 5.17 -10.25 -25.21
N VAL A 67 4.81 -9.25 -26.00
CA VAL A 67 4.44 -9.40 -27.41
C VAL A 67 5.25 -8.45 -28.29
N THR A 68 5.52 -8.85 -29.53
CA THR A 68 6.15 -7.98 -30.52
C THR A 68 5.05 -7.19 -31.25
N LEU A 69 4.85 -5.93 -30.87
CA LEU A 69 3.90 -5.01 -31.48
C LEU A 69 4.64 -3.93 -32.27
N ARG A 70 4.18 -3.62 -33.47
CA ARG A 70 4.65 -2.46 -34.25
C ARG A 70 3.81 -1.25 -33.89
N LEU A 71 4.48 -0.15 -33.53
CA LEU A 71 3.87 1.14 -33.27
C LEU A 71 4.47 2.15 -34.26
N ASP A 72 3.68 3.15 -34.65
CA ASP A 72 4.17 4.26 -35.46
C ASP A 72 5.27 5.03 -34.73
N ALA A 73 6.19 5.60 -35.51
CA ALA A 73 7.41 6.21 -34.98
C ALA A 73 7.12 7.42 -34.09
N ASP A 74 6.16 8.23 -34.49
CA ASP A 74 5.68 9.44 -33.80
C ASP A 74 4.97 9.10 -32.48
N VAL A 75 4.11 8.07 -32.47
CA VAL A 75 3.46 7.57 -31.25
C VAL A 75 4.51 7.10 -30.25
N LEU A 76 5.49 6.32 -30.71
CA LEU A 76 6.54 5.81 -29.85
C LEU A 76 7.44 6.94 -29.32
N GLU A 77 7.76 7.94 -30.15
CA GLU A 77 8.49 9.13 -29.75
C GLU A 77 7.75 9.94 -28.69
N TYR A 78 6.46 10.22 -28.91
CA TYR A 78 5.60 10.89 -27.94
C TYR A 78 5.66 10.22 -26.56
N PHE A 79 5.46 8.90 -26.51
CA PHE A 79 5.51 8.19 -25.23
C PHE A 79 6.93 8.18 -24.63
N ARG A 80 8.00 8.07 -25.42
CA ARG A 80 9.38 8.15 -24.91
C ARG A 80 9.67 9.50 -24.25
N HIS A 81 9.16 10.61 -24.78
CA HIS A 81 9.32 11.94 -24.18
C HIS A 81 8.70 12.07 -22.79
N THR A 82 7.69 11.26 -22.45
CA THR A 82 7.09 11.25 -21.10
C THR A 82 8.02 10.66 -20.02
N GLY A 83 9.18 10.13 -20.41
CA GLY A 83 10.24 9.66 -19.51
C GLY A 83 10.16 8.17 -19.16
N LYS A 84 10.79 7.79 -18.04
CA LYS A 84 10.87 6.39 -17.59
C LYS A 84 9.46 5.77 -17.51
N ARG A 85 9.37 4.46 -17.81
CA ARG A 85 8.12 3.66 -17.84
C ARG A 85 7.13 4.02 -18.97
N TYR A 86 7.60 4.59 -20.08
CA TYR A 86 6.74 4.90 -21.24
C TYR A 86 5.91 3.69 -21.73
N GLN A 87 6.47 2.47 -21.73
CA GLN A 87 5.74 1.24 -22.06
C GLN A 87 4.54 0.98 -21.13
N SER A 88 4.67 1.30 -19.83
CA SER A 88 3.56 1.16 -18.88
C SER A 88 2.45 2.17 -19.17
N ARG A 89 2.80 3.37 -19.67
CA ARG A 89 1.81 4.38 -20.09
C ARG A 89 1.07 3.95 -21.35
N ILE A 90 1.78 3.40 -22.34
CA ILE A 90 1.15 2.80 -23.54
C ILE A 90 0.11 1.76 -23.11
N ASN A 91 0.49 0.82 -22.24
CA ASN A 91 -0.42 -0.19 -21.73
C ASN A 91 -1.63 0.38 -20.97
N HIS A 92 -1.44 1.47 -20.23
CA HIS A 92 -2.54 2.15 -19.53
C HIS A 92 -3.56 2.73 -20.51
N VAL A 93 -3.11 3.42 -21.56
CA VAL A 93 -3.99 3.98 -22.60
C VAL A 93 -4.78 2.87 -23.30
N LEU A 94 -4.13 1.76 -23.65
CA LEU A 94 -4.81 0.60 -24.26
C LEU A 94 -5.89 0.04 -23.34
N ARG A 95 -5.61 -0.07 -22.03
CA ARG A 95 -6.60 -0.54 -21.05
C ARG A 95 -7.78 0.41 -20.92
N THR A 96 -7.53 1.72 -20.86
CA THR A 96 -8.60 2.72 -20.79
C THR A 96 -9.48 2.65 -22.05
N TYR A 97 -8.87 2.48 -23.22
CA TYR A 97 -9.59 2.29 -24.48
C TYR A 97 -10.48 1.04 -24.43
N MET A 98 -9.93 -0.10 -24.01
CA MET A 98 -10.69 -1.34 -23.83
C MET A 98 -11.89 -1.16 -22.90
N GLN A 99 -11.67 -0.57 -21.71
CA GLN A 99 -12.74 -0.35 -20.73
C GLN A 99 -13.83 0.56 -21.26
N ALA A 100 -13.47 1.62 -21.98
CA ALA A 100 -14.45 2.53 -22.58
C ALA A 100 -15.31 1.85 -23.65
N HIS A 101 -14.78 0.84 -24.35
CA HIS A 101 -15.48 0.16 -25.46
C HIS A 101 -16.08 -1.21 -25.07
N GLU A 102 -15.73 -1.75 -23.90
CA GLU A 102 -16.37 -2.96 -23.34
C GLU A 102 -17.77 -2.65 -22.78
N VAL A 103 -18.01 -1.43 -22.29
CA VAL A 103 -19.31 -1.03 -21.72
C VAL A 103 -20.40 -0.83 -22.80
N GLU A 104 -20.02 -0.73 -24.07
CA GLU A 104 -20.96 -0.58 -25.20
C GLU A 104 -21.44 -1.91 -25.80
N ARG A 105 -21.06 -3.06 -25.23
CA ARG A 105 -21.57 -4.40 -25.61
C ARG A 105 -22.44 -5.02 -24.52
#